data_AF-A0A1G9FFY4-F1
#
_entry.id   AF-A0A1G9FFY4-F1
#
_cell.length_a   1.000
_cell.length_b   1.000
_cell.length_c   1.000
_cell.angle_alpha   90.00
_cell.angle_beta   90.00
_cell.angle_gamma   90.00
#
_symmetry.space_group_name_H-M   'P 1'
#
loop_
_entity.id
_entity.type
_entity.pdbx_description
1 polymer ?
#
loop_
_entity_poly.entity_id
_entity_poly.type
_entity_poly.pdbx_seq_one_letter_code
_entity_poly.pdbx_strand_id
1 'polypeptide(L)'
;MDGGSPLERLLRRDRVITIAGMAALCLLAWLYIVAGAGIGMNAWEMSRLALFPHLQTPNMTSDMTSDMPGMDMSGMDMSGMDMSAMATEPRAWGAANWALMIAMWWVMMIAMMSPSAAPTILLYARVHRHALAQGQIQDKLAPTGVFMAGYLLVWLGFSVAATALHWLLEREAFVSATMMSSQSRWLSAIVLIGAGLYQLSPFKNACLSHCRAPTAFLARHWRPHALGALRLGALHGAFCVGCCWMLMALLFVGGVMNLVWVAALAILVLAEKLFPAGPWVGRAAGIALIAWGGATLLV
;
A
#
# COMPACT_ATOMS: atom_id res chain seq x y z
N MET A 1 13.87 15.11 40.08
CA MET A 1 13.89 13.86 40.86
C MET A 1 13.17 12.80 40.04
N ASP A 2 13.87 12.20 39.07
CA ASP A 2 13.28 11.17 38.19
C ASP A 2 13.58 9.78 38.75
N GLY A 3 12.81 9.40 39.77
CA GLY A 3 12.97 8.19 40.58
C GLY A 3 12.40 6.91 39.95
N GLY A 4 12.59 6.70 38.65
CA GLY A 4 12.22 5.42 38.02
C GLY A 4 13.27 4.35 38.32
N SER A 5 12.82 3.13 38.64
CA SER A 5 13.71 1.97 38.79
C SER A 5 14.58 1.78 37.52
N PRO A 6 15.79 1.19 37.60
CA PRO A 6 16.60 0.89 36.41
C PRO A 6 15.82 0.15 35.31
N LEU A 7 14.91 -0.74 35.73
CA LEU A 7 13.97 -1.46 34.87
C LEU A 7 13.01 -0.52 34.14
N GLU A 8 12.42 0.44 34.82
CA GLU A 8 11.48 1.40 34.24
C GLU A 8 12.15 2.31 33.18
N ARG A 9 13.39 2.73 33.43
CA ARG A 9 14.19 3.48 32.46
C ARG A 9 14.50 2.65 31.21
N LEU A 10 14.85 1.38 31.38
CA LEU A 10 15.09 0.45 30.27
C LEU A 10 13.81 0.24 29.43
N LEU A 11 12.67 0.01 30.09
CA LEU A 11 11.37 -0.17 29.46
C LEU A 11 10.89 1.09 28.71
N ARG A 12 11.15 2.28 29.25
CA ARG A 12 10.82 3.54 28.58
C ARG A 12 11.69 3.74 27.34
N ARG A 13 13.00 3.47 27.44
CA ARG A 13 13.95 3.61 26.33
C ARG A 13 13.61 2.69 25.15
N ASP A 14 13.33 1.42 25.41
CA ASP A 14 13.01 0.46 24.35
C ASP A 14 11.67 0.73 23.67
N ARG A 15 10.70 1.29 24.42
CA ARG A 15 9.41 1.71 23.83
C ARG A 15 9.64 2.87 22.86
N VAL A 16 10.47 3.83 23.26
CA VAL A 16 10.86 4.96 22.41
C VAL A 16 11.60 4.45 21.17
N ILE A 17 12.55 3.52 21.31
CA ILE A 17 13.27 2.92 20.18
C ILE A 17 12.31 2.24 19.19
N THR A 18 11.36 1.44 19.70
CA THR A 18 10.40 0.73 18.83
C THR A 18 9.51 1.72 18.06
N ILE A 19 8.95 2.71 18.77
CA ILE A 19 8.09 3.73 18.15
C ILE A 19 8.88 4.57 17.16
N ALA A 20 10.08 5.02 17.53
CA ALA A 20 10.95 5.82 16.67
C ALA A 20 11.37 5.04 15.42
N GLY A 21 11.73 3.76 15.56
CA GLY A 21 12.07 2.90 14.43
C GLY A 21 10.90 2.70 13.47
N MET A 22 9.69 2.45 13.99
CA MET A 22 8.50 2.34 13.15
C MET A 22 8.14 3.65 12.45
N ALA A 23 8.21 4.77 13.19
CA ALA A 23 7.95 6.09 12.63
C ALA A 23 8.97 6.43 11.54
N ALA A 24 10.26 6.19 11.79
CA ALA A 24 11.33 6.40 10.82
C ALA A 24 11.11 5.55 9.56
N LEU A 25 10.83 4.25 9.69
CA LEU A 25 10.55 3.38 8.56
C LEU A 25 9.36 3.90 7.72
N CYS A 26 8.26 4.26 8.39
CA CYS A 26 7.07 4.77 7.71
C CYS A 26 7.33 6.11 7.01
N LEU A 27 8.04 7.03 7.68
CA LEU A 27 8.38 8.35 7.12
C LEU A 27 9.32 8.21 5.93
N LEU A 28 10.37 7.38 6.03
CA LEU A 28 11.29 7.14 4.92
C LEU A 28 10.57 6.53 3.72
N ALA A 29 9.64 5.59 3.94
CA ALA A 29 8.84 5.00 2.87
C ALA A 29 7.94 6.06 2.19
N TRP A 30 7.26 6.91 2.96
CA TRP A 30 6.47 8.00 2.40
C TRP A 30 7.31 9.04 1.66
N LEU A 31 8.46 9.44 2.22
CA LEU A 31 9.38 10.37 1.57
C LEU A 31 9.87 9.82 0.23
N TYR A 32 10.20 8.53 0.17
CA TYR A 32 10.58 7.87 -1.08
C TYR A 32 9.46 7.91 -2.13
N ILE A 33 8.21 7.63 -1.72
CA ILE A 33 7.05 7.67 -2.61
C ILE A 33 6.79 9.10 -3.12
N VAL A 34 6.82 10.10 -2.22
CA VAL A 34 6.60 11.51 -2.57
C VAL A 34 7.73 12.08 -3.42
N ALA A 35 8.96 11.58 -3.27
CA ALA A 35 10.09 11.93 -4.13
C ALA A 35 10.03 11.29 -5.53
N GLY A 36 8.89 10.71 -5.92
CA GLY A 36 8.67 10.15 -7.26
C GLY A 36 9.09 8.69 -7.40
N ALA A 37 9.35 7.99 -6.30
CA ALA A 37 9.72 6.56 -6.26
C ALA A 37 10.87 6.17 -7.22
N GLY A 38 11.78 7.12 -7.51
CA GLY A 38 12.91 6.92 -8.44
C GLY A 38 12.55 7.01 -9.93
N ILE A 39 11.33 7.41 -10.29
CA ILE A 39 10.84 7.50 -11.68
C ILE A 39 10.91 8.95 -12.22
N GLY A 40 11.29 9.92 -11.38
CA GLY A 40 11.51 11.31 -11.79
C GLY A 40 10.23 12.16 -11.93
N MET A 41 9.07 11.62 -11.59
CA MET A 41 7.81 12.37 -11.53
C MET A 41 7.74 13.24 -10.27
N ASN A 42 7.19 14.45 -10.40
CA ASN A 42 7.03 15.34 -9.25
C ASN A 42 5.75 14.99 -8.46
N ALA A 43 5.72 15.33 -7.17
CA ALA A 43 4.58 15.02 -6.29
C ALA A 43 3.24 15.64 -6.76
N TRP A 44 3.30 16.72 -7.54
CA TRP A 44 2.13 17.43 -8.05
C TRP A 44 1.45 16.65 -9.18
N GLU A 45 2.21 16.11 -10.12
CA GLU A 45 1.74 15.20 -11.17
C GLU A 45 1.10 13.95 -10.56
N MET A 46 1.70 13.45 -9.47
CA MET A 46 1.20 12.30 -8.72
C MET A 46 -0.05 12.61 -7.88
N SER A 47 -0.43 13.88 -7.69
CA SER A 47 -1.55 14.29 -6.81
C SER A 47 -2.81 14.70 -7.56
N ARG A 48 -2.90 14.45 -8.87
CA ARG A 48 -4.11 14.78 -9.64
C ARG A 48 -5.29 13.90 -9.20
N LEU A 49 -6.41 14.54 -8.84
CA LEU A 49 -7.63 13.84 -8.46
C LEU A 49 -8.30 13.25 -9.71
N ALA A 50 -8.28 11.92 -9.81
CA ALA A 50 -8.82 11.18 -10.95
C ALA A 50 -9.98 10.29 -10.49
N LEU A 51 -11.22 10.75 -10.67
CA LEU A 51 -12.41 9.99 -10.28
C LEU A 51 -12.75 8.89 -11.30
N PHE A 52 -12.39 9.08 -12.56
CA PHE A 52 -12.52 8.06 -13.60
C PHE A 52 -11.18 7.96 -14.36
N PRO A 53 -10.20 7.23 -13.81
CA PRO A 53 -8.85 7.16 -14.38
C PRO A 53 -8.82 6.65 -15.83
N HIS A 54 -9.74 5.76 -16.19
CA HIS A 54 -9.87 5.23 -17.55
C HIS A 54 -10.33 6.27 -18.60
N LEU A 55 -10.84 7.43 -18.17
CA LEU A 55 -11.18 8.55 -19.06
C LEU A 55 -10.02 9.53 -19.25
N GLN A 56 -8.92 9.37 -18.50
CA GLN A 56 -7.75 10.21 -18.65
C GLN A 56 -6.99 9.80 -19.90
N THR A 57 -7.36 10.38 -21.04
CA THR A 57 -6.49 10.37 -22.22
C THR A 57 -5.21 11.14 -21.89
N PRO A 58 -4.02 10.62 -22.23
CA PRO A 58 -2.81 11.41 -22.15
C PRO A 58 -2.99 12.61 -23.08
N ASN A 59 -3.28 13.77 -22.52
CA ASN A 59 -3.47 14.99 -23.30
C ASN A 59 -2.08 15.50 -23.71
N MET A 60 -1.47 14.83 -24.71
CA MET A 60 -0.19 15.26 -25.29
C MET A 60 -0.27 16.66 -25.92
N THR A 61 -1.48 17.23 -26.06
CA THR A 61 -1.72 18.53 -26.67
C THR A 61 -1.71 19.71 -25.70
N SER A 62 -1.90 19.53 -24.38
CA SER A 62 -1.98 20.68 -23.45
C SER A 62 -0.65 21.12 -22.84
N ASP A 63 0.36 20.25 -22.78
CA ASP A 63 1.67 20.61 -22.21
C ASP A 63 2.61 21.29 -23.23
N MET A 64 2.33 21.25 -24.53
CA MET A 64 3.12 22.00 -25.52
C MET A 64 2.67 23.47 -25.68
N THR A 65 1.48 23.83 -25.20
CA THR A 65 0.93 25.18 -25.39
C THR A 65 1.25 26.15 -24.24
N SER A 66 1.73 25.67 -23.10
CA SER A 66 1.95 26.52 -21.92
C SER A 66 3.32 27.20 -21.85
N ASP A 67 4.29 26.84 -22.72
CA ASP A 67 5.67 27.31 -22.58
C ASP A 67 6.30 27.94 -23.85
N MET A 68 5.50 28.29 -24.86
CA MET A 68 5.98 29.00 -26.05
C MET A 68 5.08 30.21 -26.38
N PRO A 69 5.58 31.45 -26.24
CA PRO A 69 4.85 32.62 -26.72
C PRO A 69 4.88 32.64 -28.25
N GLY A 70 3.72 32.43 -28.87
CA GLY A 70 3.37 32.93 -30.19
C GLY A 70 4.32 32.59 -31.35
N MET A 71 4.46 31.31 -31.69
CA MET A 71 4.87 30.94 -33.05
C MET A 71 3.63 30.53 -33.87
N ASP A 72 3.44 31.23 -34.99
CA ASP A 72 2.42 30.95 -35.99
C ASP A 72 2.70 29.59 -36.67
N MET A 73 1.85 28.61 -36.39
CA MET A 73 1.98 27.23 -36.89
C MET A 73 1.17 27.00 -38.18
N SER A 74 0.72 28.06 -38.87
CA SER A 74 -0.11 27.94 -40.09
C SER A 74 0.61 27.33 -41.30
N GLY A 75 1.92 27.08 -41.22
CA GLY A 75 2.76 26.57 -42.33
C GLY A 75 3.44 25.22 -42.14
N MET A 76 3.21 24.49 -41.04
CA MET A 76 3.82 23.17 -40.85
C MET A 76 2.94 22.06 -41.43
N ASP A 77 3.42 21.46 -42.52
CA ASP A 77 2.83 20.26 -43.12
C ASP A 77 2.99 19.07 -42.16
N MET A 78 1.90 18.71 -41.49
CA MET A 78 1.81 17.59 -40.55
C MET A 78 1.70 16.22 -41.26
N SER A 79 1.77 16.17 -42.59
CA SER A 79 1.60 14.93 -43.37
C SER A 79 2.78 13.95 -43.29
N GLY A 80 3.92 14.37 -42.73
CA GLY A 80 5.15 13.58 -42.64
C GLY A 80 5.48 13.01 -41.25
N MET A 81 4.69 13.29 -40.21
CA MET A 81 4.92 12.66 -38.90
C MET A 81 4.37 11.24 -38.92
N ASP A 82 5.28 10.30 -39.17
CA ASP A 82 5.02 8.87 -39.12
C ASP A 82 4.63 8.47 -37.69
N MET A 83 3.34 8.53 -37.39
CA MET A 83 2.72 8.13 -36.10
C MET A 83 3.00 6.66 -35.76
N SER A 84 3.60 5.90 -36.67
CA SER A 84 4.07 4.53 -36.47
C SER A 84 5.38 4.45 -35.66
N ALA A 85 6.18 5.52 -35.58
CA ALA A 85 7.46 5.53 -34.87
C ALA A 85 7.34 5.64 -33.33
N MET A 86 6.13 5.81 -32.80
CA MET A 86 5.83 5.76 -31.35
C MET A 86 5.03 4.52 -30.95
N ALA A 87 4.97 3.50 -31.81
CA ALA A 87 4.66 2.16 -31.36
C ALA A 87 5.78 1.71 -30.41
N THR A 88 5.58 1.96 -29.12
CA THR A 88 6.47 1.48 -28.07
C THR A 88 6.42 -0.04 -28.15
N GLU A 89 7.43 -0.66 -28.76
CA GLU A 89 7.67 -2.10 -28.73
C GLU A 89 7.31 -2.63 -27.34
N PRO A 90 6.56 -3.74 -27.20
CA PRO A 90 6.22 -4.30 -25.91
C PRO A 90 7.52 -4.59 -25.17
N ARG A 91 7.87 -3.72 -24.23
CA ARG A 91 9.19 -3.74 -23.60
C ARG A 91 9.20 -4.97 -22.71
N ALA A 92 9.78 -6.07 -23.19
CA ALA A 92 9.94 -7.26 -22.36
C ALA A 92 10.68 -6.84 -21.08
N TRP A 93 10.00 -6.95 -19.94
CA TRP A 93 10.56 -6.50 -18.67
C TRP A 93 11.81 -7.32 -18.34
N GLY A 94 12.96 -6.66 -18.30
CA GLY A 94 14.17 -7.24 -17.73
C GLY A 94 14.04 -7.40 -16.21
N ALA A 95 14.96 -8.18 -15.62
CA ALA A 95 14.98 -8.42 -14.17
C ALA A 95 15.04 -7.13 -13.34
N ALA A 96 15.68 -6.07 -13.86
CA ALA A 96 15.74 -4.76 -13.22
C ALA A 96 14.36 -4.10 -13.11
N ASN A 97 13.53 -4.15 -14.16
CA ASN A 97 12.18 -3.58 -14.13
C ASN A 97 11.29 -4.33 -13.14
N TRP A 98 11.40 -5.66 -13.10
CA TRP A 98 10.72 -6.48 -12.09
C TRP A 98 11.13 -6.10 -10.67
N ALA A 99 12.44 -5.99 -10.42
CA ALA A 99 12.95 -5.63 -9.10
C ALA A 99 12.49 -4.24 -8.66
N LEU A 100 12.54 -3.25 -9.55
CA LEU A 100 12.06 -1.89 -9.30
C LEU A 100 10.55 -1.88 -9.00
N MET A 101 9.75 -2.60 -9.79
CA MET A 101 8.31 -2.68 -9.58
C MET A 101 7.95 -3.34 -8.25
N ILE A 102 8.60 -4.47 -7.93
CA ILE A 102 8.44 -5.14 -6.62
C ILE A 102 8.82 -4.20 -5.48
N ALA A 103 9.97 -3.50 -5.60
CA ALA A 103 10.43 -2.57 -4.60
C ALA A 103 9.43 -1.42 -4.40
N MET A 104 8.91 -0.83 -5.48
CA MET A 104 7.92 0.25 -5.41
C MET A 104 6.64 -0.22 -4.71
N TRP A 105 6.06 -1.35 -5.13
CA TRP A 105 4.89 -1.93 -4.48
C TRP A 105 5.15 -2.23 -3.00
N TRP A 106 6.32 -2.78 -2.67
CA TRP A 106 6.66 -3.14 -1.31
C TRP A 106 6.86 -1.92 -0.40
N VAL A 107 7.56 -0.89 -0.88
CA VAL A 107 7.73 0.37 -0.15
C VAL A 107 6.38 1.06 0.08
N MET A 108 5.49 1.03 -0.91
CA MET A 108 4.12 1.51 -0.75
C MET A 108 3.34 0.75 0.32
N MET A 109 3.41 -0.59 0.32
CA MET A 109 2.79 -1.39 1.38
C MET A 109 3.40 -1.09 2.76
N ILE A 110 4.71 -0.87 2.84
CA ILE A 110 5.37 -0.43 4.08
C ILE A 110 4.78 0.91 4.55
N ALA A 111 4.68 1.90 3.66
CA ALA A 111 4.19 3.25 3.97
C ALA A 111 2.75 3.24 4.50
N MET A 112 1.87 2.46 3.86
CA MET A 112 0.44 2.47 4.20
C MET A 112 0.08 1.48 5.31
N MET A 113 0.68 0.29 5.32
CA MET A 113 0.20 -0.82 6.13
C MET A 113 0.93 -0.93 7.46
N SER A 114 2.19 -0.47 7.57
CA SER A 114 2.94 -0.47 8.83
C SER A 114 2.27 0.32 9.95
N PRO A 115 1.68 1.52 9.71
CA PRO A 115 0.91 2.24 10.72
C PRO A 115 -0.24 1.42 11.30
N SER A 116 -0.94 0.66 10.46
CA SER A 116 -2.09 -0.15 10.88
C SER A 116 -1.72 -1.34 11.77
N ALA A 117 -0.48 -1.84 11.67
CA ALA A 117 0.05 -2.93 12.49
C ALA A 117 0.68 -2.44 13.81
N ALA A 118 0.84 -1.12 13.99
CA ALA A 118 1.49 -0.53 15.16
C ALA A 118 0.90 -0.97 16.51
N PRO A 119 -0.43 -1.06 16.71
CA PRO A 119 -0.98 -1.52 17.99
C PRO A 119 -0.49 -2.93 18.36
N THR A 120 -0.48 -3.85 17.40
CA THR A 120 -0.02 -5.24 17.60
C THR A 120 1.47 -5.31 17.85
N ILE A 121 2.28 -4.58 17.08
CA ILE A 121 3.76 -4.57 17.20
C ILE A 121 4.18 -3.98 18.56
N LEU A 122 3.56 -2.88 18.98
CA LEU A 122 3.85 -2.25 20.27
C LEU A 122 3.39 -3.11 21.45
N LEU A 123 2.26 -3.83 21.30
CA LEU A 123 1.82 -4.80 22.31
C LEU A 123 2.78 -5.99 22.38
N TYR A 124 3.22 -6.53 21.24
CA TYR A 124 4.23 -7.59 21.19
C TYR A 124 5.51 -7.17 21.89
N ALA A 125 6.02 -5.97 21.58
CA ALA A 125 7.20 -5.42 22.24
C ALA A 125 7.00 -5.30 23.77
N ARG A 126 5.80 -4.94 24.24
CA ARG A 126 5.49 -4.86 25.68
C ARG A 126 5.45 -6.25 26.32
N VAL A 127 4.74 -7.22 25.74
CA VAL A 127 4.62 -8.58 26.27
C VAL A 127 5.99 -9.26 26.30
N HIS A 128 6.76 -9.16 25.22
CA HIS A 128 8.11 -9.74 25.16
C HIS A 128 9.02 -9.20 26.27
N ARG A 129 9.01 -7.87 26.48
CA ARG A 129 9.82 -7.25 27.53
C ARG A 129 9.39 -7.65 28.93
N HIS A 130 8.09 -7.80 29.16
CA HIS A 130 7.60 -8.28 30.44
C HIS A 130 8.07 -9.71 30.72
N ALA A 131 8.00 -10.60 29.71
CA ALA A 131 8.50 -11.96 29.82
C ALA A 131 10.03 -12.01 30.05
N LEU A 132 10.82 -11.15 29.40
CA LEU A 132 12.26 -11.00 29.65
C LEU A 132 12.54 -10.55 31.10
N ALA A 133 11.84 -9.52 31.57
CA ALA A 133 12.03 -8.97 32.91
C ALA A 133 11.68 -9.98 34.02
N GLN A 134 10.74 -10.89 33.75
CA GLN A 134 10.35 -11.99 34.63
C GLN A 134 11.26 -13.24 34.50
N GLY A 135 12.29 -13.20 33.65
CA GLY A 135 13.19 -14.33 33.42
C GLY A 135 12.52 -15.52 32.71
N GLN A 136 11.33 -15.34 32.13
CA GLN A 136 10.57 -16.40 31.45
C GLN A 136 11.14 -16.76 30.07
N ILE A 137 11.93 -15.87 29.49
CA ILE A 137 12.63 -16.05 28.21
C ILE A 137 14.04 -15.44 28.31
N GLN A 138 15.01 -16.03 27.62
CA GLN A 138 16.43 -15.63 27.70
C GLN A 138 16.96 -14.96 26.42
N ASP A 139 16.16 -14.93 25.35
CA ASP A 139 16.55 -14.38 24.05
C ASP A 139 16.66 -12.84 24.09
N LYS A 140 17.90 -12.35 24.04
CA LYS A 140 18.22 -10.92 23.99
C LYS A 140 18.13 -10.29 22.60
N LEU A 141 18.05 -11.11 21.53
CA LEU A 141 17.90 -10.65 20.14
C LEU A 141 16.58 -9.89 19.98
N ALA A 142 16.58 -8.75 19.26
CA ALA A 142 15.43 -7.85 19.09
C ALA A 142 14.23 -8.51 18.37
N PRO A 143 13.31 -9.16 19.08
CA PRO A 143 12.33 -10.06 18.47
C PRO A 143 11.13 -9.28 17.94
N THR A 144 10.94 -8.03 18.37
CA THR A 144 10.01 -7.10 17.73
C THR A 144 10.42 -6.80 16.29
N GLY A 145 11.72 -6.67 16.02
CA GLY A 145 12.23 -6.51 14.65
C GLY A 145 11.97 -7.76 13.81
N VAL A 146 12.12 -8.93 14.41
CA VAL A 146 11.84 -10.23 13.75
C VAL A 146 10.34 -10.41 13.48
N PHE A 147 9.46 -10.01 14.41
CA PHE A 147 8.01 -9.93 14.17
C PHE A 147 7.71 -9.01 12.98
N MET A 148 8.30 -7.82 12.97
CA MET A 148 8.10 -6.86 11.88
C MET A 148 8.59 -7.42 10.54
N ALA A 149 9.74 -8.12 10.53
CA ALA A 149 10.25 -8.78 9.34
C ALA A 149 9.25 -9.83 8.81
N GLY A 150 8.67 -10.66 9.68
CA GLY A 150 7.65 -11.63 9.29
C GLY A 150 6.42 -10.97 8.65
N TYR A 151 5.96 -9.86 9.23
CA TYR A 151 4.86 -9.06 8.69
C TYR A 151 5.20 -8.49 7.30
N LEU A 152 6.39 -7.91 7.13
CA LEU A 152 6.84 -7.30 5.89
C LEU A 152 7.13 -8.33 4.79
N LEU A 153 7.52 -9.56 5.14
CA LEU A 153 7.71 -10.65 4.18
C LEU A 153 6.39 -11.07 3.51
N VAL A 154 5.28 -11.06 4.25
CA VAL A 154 3.97 -11.34 3.64
C VAL A 154 3.56 -10.24 2.68
N TRP A 155 3.82 -8.98 3.04
CA TRP A 155 3.61 -7.85 2.13
C TRP A 155 4.55 -7.89 0.91
N LEU A 156 5.78 -8.38 1.06
CA LEU A 156 6.67 -8.62 -0.08
C LEU A 156 6.07 -9.65 -1.04
N GLY A 157 5.52 -10.76 -0.50
CA GLY A 157 4.80 -11.75 -1.31
C GLY A 157 3.61 -11.16 -2.06
N PHE A 158 2.82 -10.29 -1.40
CA PHE A 158 1.75 -9.54 -2.05
C PHE A 158 2.30 -8.63 -3.17
N SER A 159 3.38 -7.90 -2.92
CA SER A 159 4.01 -7.03 -3.92
C SER A 159 4.50 -7.80 -5.14
N VAL A 160 5.06 -9.00 -4.95
CA VAL A 160 5.44 -9.88 -6.08
C VAL A 160 4.22 -10.26 -6.92
N ALA A 161 3.11 -10.64 -6.27
CA ALA A 161 1.87 -10.97 -6.97
C ALA A 161 1.26 -9.76 -7.68
N ALA A 162 1.28 -8.58 -7.04
CA ALA A 162 0.79 -7.33 -7.63
C ALA A 162 1.64 -6.91 -8.84
N THR A 163 2.96 -7.03 -8.75
CA THR A 163 3.88 -6.80 -9.87
C THR A 163 3.60 -7.75 -11.03
N ALA A 164 3.39 -9.04 -10.76
CA ALA A 164 3.08 -10.02 -11.80
C ALA A 164 1.74 -9.72 -12.49
N LEU A 165 0.74 -9.28 -11.73
CA LEU A 165 -0.53 -8.84 -12.27
C LEU A 165 -0.38 -7.55 -13.08
N HIS A 166 0.44 -6.60 -12.64
CA HIS A 166 0.77 -5.38 -13.38
C HIS A 166 1.37 -5.71 -14.75
N TRP A 167 2.40 -6.57 -14.76
CA TRP A 167 3.05 -7.02 -15.98
C TRP A 167 2.06 -7.68 -16.96
N LEU A 168 1.15 -8.52 -16.44
CA LEU A 168 0.13 -9.17 -17.27
C LEU A 168 -0.88 -8.16 -17.85
N LEU A 169 -1.36 -7.22 -17.04
CA LEU A 169 -2.33 -6.21 -17.47
C LEU A 169 -1.74 -5.17 -18.43
N GLU A 170 -0.45 -4.84 -18.26
CA GLU A 170 0.29 -3.95 -19.17
C GLU A 170 0.47 -4.61 -20.55
N ARG A 171 0.78 -5.91 -20.58
CA ARG A 171 0.91 -6.67 -21.83
C ARG A 171 -0.36 -6.65 -22.68
N GLU A 172 -1.52 -6.70 -22.03
CA GLU A 172 -2.84 -6.65 -22.68
C GLU A 172 -3.39 -5.21 -22.84
N ALA A 173 -2.54 -4.19 -22.61
CA ALA A 173 -2.86 -2.77 -22.67
C ALA A 173 -3.99 -2.28 -21.74
N PHE A 174 -4.37 -3.08 -20.73
CA PHE A 174 -5.40 -2.69 -19.76
C PHE A 174 -4.93 -1.68 -18.71
N VAL A 175 -3.61 -1.56 -18.51
CA VAL A 175 -2.96 -0.62 -17.58
C VAL A 175 -1.91 0.18 -18.34
N SER A 176 -1.83 1.48 -18.09
CA SER A 176 -0.86 2.36 -18.73
C SER A 176 0.57 2.10 -18.21
N ALA A 177 1.55 2.08 -19.11
CA ALA A 177 2.95 1.93 -18.72
C ALA A 177 3.49 3.14 -17.92
N THR A 178 2.93 4.33 -18.16
CA THR A 178 3.40 5.59 -17.56
C THR A 178 2.71 5.92 -16.23
N MET A 179 1.38 5.93 -16.16
CA MET A 179 0.65 6.26 -14.92
C MET A 179 0.30 5.04 -14.07
N MET A 180 0.49 3.82 -14.61
CA MET A 180 0.14 2.57 -13.93
C MET A 180 -1.33 2.49 -13.47
N SER A 181 -2.20 3.24 -14.16
CA SER A 181 -3.65 3.29 -13.93
C SER A 181 -4.40 2.52 -15.03
N SER A 182 -5.62 2.11 -14.70
CA SER A 182 -6.47 1.37 -15.62
C SER A 182 -6.89 2.22 -16.82
N GLN A 183 -6.75 1.66 -18.03
CA GLN A 183 -7.22 2.26 -19.28
C GLN A 183 -8.60 1.74 -19.71
N SER A 184 -9.17 0.80 -18.96
CA SER A 184 -10.41 0.12 -19.30
C SER A 184 -11.48 0.35 -18.24
N ARG A 185 -12.63 0.86 -18.68
CA ARG A 185 -13.80 1.02 -17.82
C ARG A 185 -14.26 -0.32 -17.22
N TRP A 186 -14.14 -1.41 -17.98
CA TRP A 186 -14.53 -2.74 -17.52
C TRP A 186 -13.62 -3.23 -16.40
N LEU A 187 -12.31 -3.09 -16.56
CA LEU A 187 -11.35 -3.43 -15.51
C LEU A 187 -11.61 -2.58 -14.25
N SER A 188 -11.75 -1.27 -14.43
CA SER A 188 -12.04 -0.33 -13.34
C SER A 188 -13.31 -0.71 -12.57
N ALA A 189 -14.41 -0.96 -13.28
CA ALA A 189 -15.68 -1.33 -12.69
C ALA A 189 -15.63 -2.69 -11.98
N ILE A 190 -15.02 -3.71 -12.59
CA ILE A 190 -14.90 -5.05 -11.98
C ILE A 190 -14.09 -4.97 -10.68
N VAL A 191 -12.98 -4.23 -10.67
CA VAL A 191 -12.14 -4.09 -9.48
C VAL A 191 -12.86 -3.26 -8.41
N LEU A 192 -13.55 -2.17 -8.76
CA LEU A 192 -14.34 -1.36 -7.83
C LEU A 192 -15.48 -2.18 -7.19
N ILE A 193 -16.30 -2.85 -8.00
CA ILE A 193 -17.42 -3.67 -7.54
C ILE A 193 -16.88 -4.85 -6.72
N GLY A 194 -15.84 -5.53 -7.20
CA GLY A 194 -15.19 -6.65 -6.51
C GLY A 194 -14.66 -6.24 -5.14
N ALA A 195 -13.97 -5.10 -5.05
CA ALA A 195 -13.51 -4.54 -3.77
C ALA A 195 -14.68 -4.18 -2.85
N GLY A 196 -15.74 -3.60 -3.39
CA GLY A 196 -16.94 -3.27 -2.61
C GLY A 196 -17.67 -4.49 -2.06
N LEU A 197 -17.85 -5.54 -2.87
CA LEU A 197 -18.40 -6.82 -2.43
C LEU A 197 -17.50 -7.49 -1.39
N TYR A 198 -16.18 -7.42 -1.58
CA TYR A 198 -15.21 -7.92 -0.61
C TYR A 198 -15.32 -7.19 0.73
N GLN A 199 -15.56 -5.88 0.70
CA GLN A 199 -15.76 -5.04 1.88
C GLN A 199 -16.94 -5.49 2.74
N LEU A 200 -17.98 -6.02 2.10
CA LEU A 200 -19.19 -6.54 2.73
C LEU A 200 -19.09 -8.03 3.10
N SER A 201 -18.03 -8.72 2.67
CA SER A 201 -17.90 -10.16 2.83
C SER A 201 -17.66 -10.60 4.28
N PRO A 202 -18.17 -11.78 4.69
CA PRO A 202 -17.87 -12.37 5.99
C PRO A 202 -16.39 -12.74 6.13
N PHE A 203 -15.73 -13.13 5.03
CA PHE A 203 -14.32 -13.49 5.01
C PHE A 203 -13.43 -12.31 5.43
N LYS A 204 -13.63 -11.13 4.83
CA LYS A 204 -12.92 -9.92 5.23
C LYS A 204 -13.15 -9.61 6.71
N ASN A 205 -14.40 -9.66 7.16
CA ASN A 205 -14.75 -9.36 8.55
C ASN A 205 -14.06 -10.32 9.53
N ALA A 206 -13.94 -11.60 9.18
CA ALA A 206 -13.18 -12.57 9.96
C ALA A 206 -11.70 -12.18 10.06
N CYS A 207 -11.04 -11.88 8.93
CA CYS A 207 -9.65 -11.42 8.94
C CYS A 207 -9.46 -10.12 9.74
N LEU A 208 -10.34 -9.13 9.52
CA LEU A 208 -10.28 -7.83 10.19
C LEU A 208 -10.44 -7.96 11.71
N SER A 209 -11.26 -8.91 12.18
CA SER A 209 -11.43 -9.18 13.62
C SER A 209 -10.11 -9.54 14.31
N HIS A 210 -9.23 -10.29 13.64
CA HIS A 210 -7.89 -10.61 14.13
C HIS A 210 -6.97 -9.39 14.14
N CYS A 211 -7.06 -8.53 13.12
CA CYS A 211 -6.28 -7.28 13.06
C CYS A 211 -6.69 -6.28 14.15
N ARG A 212 -7.95 -6.29 14.59
CA ARG A 212 -8.51 -5.35 15.58
C ARG A 212 -8.40 -5.81 17.02
N ALA A 213 -8.10 -7.08 17.27
CA ALA A 213 -8.02 -7.67 18.60
C ALA A 213 -6.59 -8.11 18.94
N PRO A 214 -5.62 -7.18 19.07
CA PRO A 214 -4.21 -7.53 19.23
C PRO A 214 -3.96 -8.35 20.50
N THR A 215 -4.66 -8.08 21.60
CA THR A 215 -4.54 -8.85 22.85
C THR A 215 -4.96 -10.32 22.67
N ALA A 216 -6.13 -10.55 22.07
CA ALA A 216 -6.62 -11.90 21.79
C ALA A 216 -5.75 -12.62 20.75
N PHE A 217 -5.26 -11.90 19.74
CA PHE A 217 -4.35 -12.42 18.73
C PHE A 217 -3.05 -12.93 19.35
N LEU A 218 -2.39 -12.10 20.17
CA LEU A 218 -1.17 -12.50 20.86
C LEU A 218 -1.42 -13.63 21.85
N ALA A 219 -2.47 -13.56 22.68
CA ALA A 219 -2.75 -14.61 23.66
C ALA A 219 -2.93 -16.01 23.04
N ARG A 220 -3.52 -16.09 21.84
CA ARG A 220 -3.75 -17.36 21.14
C ARG A 220 -2.52 -17.91 20.41
N HIS A 221 -1.67 -17.03 19.89
CA HIS A 221 -0.60 -17.42 18.96
C HIS A 221 0.81 -17.16 19.49
N TRP A 222 0.93 -16.64 20.72
CA TRP A 222 2.21 -16.33 21.34
C TRP A 222 3.15 -17.54 21.29
N ARG A 223 4.36 -17.30 20.81
CA ARG A 223 5.45 -18.26 20.88
C ARG A 223 6.73 -17.54 21.28
N PRO A 224 7.49 -18.09 22.23
CA PRO A 224 8.79 -17.55 22.56
C PRO A 224 9.77 -17.75 21.40
N HIS A 225 10.89 -17.03 21.45
CA HIS A 225 12.02 -17.07 20.51
C HIS A 225 11.80 -16.37 19.16
N ALA A 226 12.92 -16.10 18.46
CA ALA A 226 12.95 -15.36 17.19
C ALA A 226 12.08 -16.01 16.10
N LEU A 227 12.14 -17.33 15.92
CA LEU A 227 11.31 -18.03 14.93
C LEU A 227 9.81 -17.93 15.26
N GLY A 228 9.47 -17.95 16.56
CA GLY A 228 8.11 -17.71 17.04
C GLY A 228 7.63 -16.30 16.69
N ALA A 229 8.49 -15.29 16.87
CA ALA A 229 8.24 -13.92 16.49
C ALA A 229 8.01 -13.77 14.98
N LEU A 230 8.89 -14.35 14.15
CA LEU A 230 8.81 -14.32 12.69
C LEU A 230 7.48 -14.92 12.21
N ARG A 231 7.14 -16.12 12.69
CA ARG A 231 5.90 -16.81 12.34
C ARG A 231 4.67 -16.02 12.78
N LEU A 232 4.71 -15.44 13.98
CA LEU A 232 3.60 -14.64 14.50
C LEU A 232 3.40 -13.36 13.68
N GLY A 233 4.49 -12.69 13.30
CA GLY A 233 4.50 -11.56 12.40
C GLY A 233 3.93 -11.90 11.02
N ALA A 234 4.36 -13.02 10.44
CA ALA A 234 3.84 -13.52 9.16
C ALA A 234 2.36 -13.88 9.26
N LEU A 235 1.92 -14.52 10.34
CA LEU A 235 0.49 -14.80 10.57
C LEU A 235 -0.33 -13.52 10.66
N HIS A 236 0.17 -12.49 11.37
CA HIS A 236 -0.49 -11.19 11.42
C HIS A 236 -0.51 -10.51 10.05
N GLY A 237 0.59 -10.60 9.30
CA GLY A 237 0.70 -10.14 7.92
C GLY A 237 -0.34 -10.80 7.01
N ALA A 238 -0.55 -12.11 7.13
CA ALA A 238 -1.53 -12.85 6.35
C ALA A 238 -2.97 -12.41 6.65
N PHE A 239 -3.32 -12.20 7.92
CA PHE A 239 -4.62 -11.60 8.27
C PHE A 239 -4.75 -10.16 7.78
N CYS A 240 -3.66 -9.39 7.82
CA CYS A 240 -3.62 -8.01 7.33
C CYS A 240 -3.87 -7.95 5.81
N VAL A 241 -3.15 -8.74 5.02
CA VAL A 241 -3.40 -8.88 3.58
C VAL A 241 -4.82 -9.40 3.35
N GLY A 242 -5.23 -10.44 4.08
CA GLY A 242 -6.60 -10.97 4.01
C GLY A 242 -7.68 -9.91 4.24
N CYS A 243 -7.49 -8.93 5.12
CA CYS A 243 -8.54 -7.91 5.32
C CYS A 243 -8.55 -6.76 4.30
N CYS A 244 -7.45 -6.51 3.56
CA CYS A 244 -7.36 -5.31 2.71
C CYS A 244 -6.75 -5.51 1.31
N TRP A 245 -6.41 -6.72 0.88
CA TRP A 245 -5.80 -6.96 -0.44
C TRP A 245 -6.66 -6.44 -1.60
N MET A 246 -7.99 -6.58 -1.52
CA MET A 246 -8.92 -6.05 -2.53
C MET A 246 -8.99 -4.51 -2.53
N LEU A 247 -8.82 -3.87 -1.37
CA LEU A 247 -8.64 -2.42 -1.35
C LEU A 247 -7.29 -2.01 -1.97
N MET A 248 -6.24 -2.81 -1.78
CA MET A 248 -4.95 -2.56 -2.44
C MET A 248 -5.06 -2.77 -3.95
N ALA A 249 -5.93 -3.67 -4.42
CA ALA A 249 -6.20 -3.85 -5.85
C ALA A 249 -6.82 -2.60 -6.50
N LEU A 250 -7.45 -1.69 -5.73
CA LEU A 250 -7.94 -0.41 -6.27
C LEU A 250 -6.81 0.50 -6.77
N LEU A 251 -5.56 0.26 -6.37
CA LEU A 251 -4.40 0.98 -6.90
C LEU A 251 -4.16 0.68 -8.39
N PHE A 252 -4.65 -0.46 -8.91
CA PHE A 252 -4.66 -0.73 -10.35
C PHE A 252 -5.67 0.15 -11.11
N VAL A 253 -6.70 0.65 -10.41
CA VAL A 253 -7.68 1.59 -10.96
C VAL A 253 -7.10 3.00 -10.91
N GLY A 254 -6.79 3.49 -9.70
CA GLY A 254 -6.33 4.85 -9.45
C GLY A 254 -4.89 5.16 -9.86
N GLY A 255 -4.07 4.13 -10.05
CA GLY A 255 -2.64 4.23 -10.25
C GLY A 255 -1.87 4.12 -8.93
N VAL A 256 -0.85 3.25 -8.93
CA VAL A 256 0.13 3.11 -7.84
C VAL A 256 0.88 4.42 -7.59
N MET A 257 1.02 5.24 -8.62
CA MET A 257 1.69 6.53 -8.57
C MET A 257 0.76 7.69 -8.18
N ASN A 258 -0.52 7.44 -7.88
CA ASN A 258 -1.44 8.49 -7.47
C ASN A 258 -1.48 8.64 -5.94
N LEU A 259 -0.85 9.70 -5.42
CA LEU A 259 -0.75 9.97 -3.98
C LEU A 259 -2.11 10.16 -3.32
N VAL A 260 -3.11 10.70 -4.04
CA VAL A 260 -4.47 10.85 -3.50
C VAL A 260 -5.09 9.48 -3.24
N TRP A 261 -4.98 8.55 -4.19
CA TRP A 261 -5.48 7.19 -4.04
C TRP A 261 -4.75 6.42 -2.93
N VAL A 262 -3.42 6.50 -2.93
CA VAL A 262 -2.58 5.88 -1.89
C VAL A 262 -2.96 6.41 -0.51
N ALA A 263 -3.07 7.73 -0.34
CA ALA A 263 -3.46 8.34 0.94
C ALA A 263 -4.89 7.98 1.34
N ALA A 264 -5.86 8.06 0.41
CA ALA A 264 -7.26 7.74 0.67
C ALA A 264 -7.44 6.29 1.13
N LEU A 265 -6.79 5.33 0.44
CA LEU A 265 -6.83 3.93 0.81
C LEU A 265 -6.12 3.66 2.14
N ALA A 266 -5.00 4.34 2.40
CA ALA A 266 -4.29 4.22 3.67
C ALA A 266 -5.17 4.69 4.84
N ILE A 267 -5.82 5.85 4.69
CA ILE A 267 -6.74 6.42 5.68
C ILE A 267 -7.94 5.49 5.89
N LEU A 268 -8.54 4.99 4.80
CA LEU A 268 -9.67 4.06 4.89
C LEU A 268 -9.30 2.79 5.66
N VAL A 269 -8.18 2.14 5.31
CA VAL A 269 -7.71 0.93 6.00
C VAL A 269 -7.38 1.21 7.46
N LEU A 270 -6.75 2.36 7.75
CA LEU A 270 -6.42 2.77 9.11
C LEU A 270 -7.69 3.00 9.93
N ALA A 271 -8.68 3.69 9.37
CA ALA A 271 -9.96 3.93 10.02
C ALA A 271 -10.70 2.61 10.31
N GLU A 272 -10.70 1.67 9.38
CA GLU A 272 -11.33 0.36 9.58
C GLU A 272 -10.67 -0.47 10.68
N LYS A 273 -9.35 -0.39 10.80
CA LYS A 273 -8.57 -1.15 11.79
C LYS A 273 -8.52 -0.50 13.16
N LEU A 274 -8.56 0.84 13.23
CA LEU A 274 -8.36 1.56 14.49
C LEU A 274 -9.63 2.16 15.10
N PHE A 275 -10.62 2.53 14.30
CA PHE A 275 -11.82 3.17 14.86
C PHE A 275 -12.79 2.15 15.46
N PRO A 276 -13.43 2.47 16.61
CA PRO A 276 -14.47 1.63 17.20
C PRO A 276 -15.57 1.29 16.18
N ALA A 277 -16.01 2.29 15.41
CA ALA A 277 -17.01 2.15 14.35
C ALA A 277 -16.47 1.59 13.01
N GLY A 278 -15.25 1.07 12.96
CA GLY A 278 -14.67 0.60 11.68
C GLY A 278 -15.46 -0.46 10.89
N PRO A 279 -16.32 -1.33 11.48
CA PRO A 279 -17.18 -2.19 10.65
C PRO A 279 -18.19 -1.39 9.82
N TRP A 280 -18.68 -0.26 10.35
CA TRP A 280 -19.55 0.66 9.62
C TRP A 280 -18.80 1.42 8.54
N VAL A 281 -17.56 1.86 8.82
CA VAL A 281 -16.68 2.47 7.81
C VAL A 281 -16.50 1.51 6.63
N GLY A 282 -16.20 0.24 6.89
CA GLY A 282 -16.06 -0.76 5.83
C GLY A 282 -17.35 -1.01 5.05
N ARG A 283 -18.51 -1.06 5.72
CA ARG A 283 -19.79 -1.21 5.02
C ARG A 283 -20.11 -0.01 4.13
N ALA A 284 -19.92 1.20 4.64
CA ALA A 284 -20.14 2.43 3.89
C ALA A 284 -19.20 2.50 2.67
N ALA A 285 -17.91 2.20 2.86
CA ALA A 285 -16.94 2.13 1.77
C ALA A 285 -17.33 1.05 0.75
N GLY A 286 -17.79 -0.12 1.20
CA GLY A 286 -18.26 -1.19 0.31
C GLY A 286 -19.40 -0.76 -0.60
N ILE A 287 -20.43 -0.14 -0.03
CA ILE A 287 -21.59 0.37 -0.77
C ILE A 287 -21.14 1.48 -1.75
N ALA A 288 -20.30 2.41 -1.29
CA ALA A 288 -19.78 3.49 -2.12
C ALA A 288 -18.96 2.96 -3.31
N LEU A 289 -18.10 1.96 -3.10
CA LEU A 289 -17.31 1.33 -4.16
C LEU A 289 -18.18 0.59 -5.18
N ILE A 290 -19.23 -0.12 -4.75
CA ILE A 290 -20.18 -0.77 -5.66
C ILE A 290 -20.92 0.28 -6.50
N ALA A 291 -21.42 1.35 -5.87
CA ALA A 291 -22.12 2.42 -6.56
C ALA A 291 -21.20 3.13 -7.57
N TRP A 292 -19.95 3.42 -7.18
CA TRP A 292 -18.96 4.03 -8.07
C TRP A 292 -18.56 3.10 -9.22
N GLY A 293 -18.39 1.80 -8.96
CA GLY A 293 -18.16 0.81 -10.01
C GLY A 293 -19.34 0.70 -10.98
N GLY A 294 -20.58 0.80 -10.50
CA GLY A 294 -21.76 0.92 -11.34
C GLY A 294 -21.76 2.18 -12.20
N ALA A 295 -21.45 3.34 -11.61
CA ALA A 295 -21.33 4.61 -12.35
C ALA A 295 -20.21 4.55 -13.40
N THR A 296 -19.11 3.87 -13.11
CA THR A 296 -17.98 3.64 -14.03
C THR A 296 -18.37 2.86 -15.28
N LEU A 297 -19.40 2.01 -15.22
CA LEU A 297 -19.92 1.30 -16.40
C LEU A 297 -20.77 2.19 -17.32
N LEU A 298 -21.29 3.29 -16.78
CA LEU A 298 -22.20 4.20 -17.50
C LEU A 298 -21.48 5.33 -18.24
N VAL A 299 -20.20 5.54 -17.95
CA VAL A 299 -19.32 6.51 -18.61
C VAL A 299 -18.31 5.78 -19.50
#